data_AF-A0A183J4V5-F1
#
_entry.id   AF-A0A183J4V5-F1
#
_cell.length_a   1.000
_cell.length_b   1.000
_cell.length_c   1.000
_cell.angle_alpha   90.00
_cell.angle_beta   90.00
_cell.angle_gamma   90.00
#
_symmetry.space_group_name_H-M   'P 1'
#
loop_
_entity.id
_entity.type
_entity.pdbx_description
1 polymer ?
#
loop_
_entity_poly.entity_id
_entity_poly.type
_entity_poly.pdbx_seq_one_letter_code
_entity_poly.pdbx_strand_id
1 'polypeptide(L)'
;MPSVDLSGRIRCKKAVLYSIVDALDVMEKYLKEQKELSKKPEENNLDKVITDAEAKLDAFEKLYTRREEERRVFDSNPEAGFKADFAVVRKVINEADVIIEVLDARDPLGNRCPTIEKDVLDAGKRLVLLLNKIGKFWIVENYFLETLFL
;
A
#
# COMPACT_ATOMS: atom_id res chain seq x y z
N MET A 1 24.13 -10.67 5.03
CA MET A 1 23.68 -12.08 5.10
C MET A 1 23.54 -12.49 6.56
N PRO A 2 22.34 -12.84 7.08
CA PRO A 2 22.23 -13.39 8.42
C PRO A 2 22.65 -14.87 8.42
N SER A 3 23.58 -15.23 9.30
CA SER A 3 24.10 -16.60 9.44
C SER A 3 23.24 -17.44 10.39
N VAL A 4 22.74 -18.56 9.87
CA VAL A 4 21.91 -19.57 10.57
C VAL A 4 22.81 -20.53 11.36
N ASP A 5 22.39 -20.98 12.54
CA ASP A 5 23.09 -22.07 13.26
C ASP A 5 22.60 -23.46 12.81
N LEU A 6 23.37 -24.50 13.17
CA LEU A 6 23.16 -25.90 12.77
C LEU A 6 21.85 -26.53 13.27
N SER A 7 21.05 -25.83 14.09
CA SER A 7 19.71 -26.27 14.52
C SER A 7 18.58 -25.75 13.62
N GLY A 8 18.89 -25.00 12.56
CA GLY A 8 17.90 -24.39 11.66
C GLY A 8 17.10 -23.26 12.31
N ARG A 9 17.42 -22.87 13.55
CA ARG A 9 16.76 -21.78 14.25
C ARG A 9 17.42 -20.46 13.84
N ILE A 10 16.68 -19.64 13.10
CA ILE A 10 17.11 -18.29 12.75
C ILE A 10 17.39 -17.54 14.07
N ARG A 11 18.59 -16.96 14.20
CA ARG A 11 19.08 -16.19 15.38
C ARG A 11 18.27 -14.91 15.68
N CYS A 12 17.10 -14.75 15.06
CA CYS A 12 16.37 -13.51 15.04
C CYS A 12 15.48 -13.28 16.27
N LYS A 13 15.36 -14.16 17.29
CA LYS A 13 14.58 -13.80 18.50
C LYS A 13 15.08 -12.50 19.15
N LYS A 14 16.40 -12.27 19.18
CA LYS A 14 16.98 -11.00 19.66
C LYS A 14 16.83 -9.87 18.63
N ALA A 15 17.05 -10.17 17.35
CA ALA A 15 16.92 -9.17 16.27
C ALA A 15 15.48 -8.66 16.08
N VAL A 16 14.49 -9.53 16.24
CA VAL A 16 13.05 -9.21 16.18
C VAL A 16 12.67 -8.33 17.36
N LEU A 17 13.21 -8.59 18.56
CA LEU A 17 12.97 -7.74 19.73
C LEU A 17 13.53 -6.32 19.51
N TYR A 18 14.75 -6.19 18.97
CA TYR A 18 15.33 -4.88 18.63
C TYR A 18 14.51 -4.16 17.56
N SER A 19 14.09 -4.84 16.48
CA SER A 19 13.24 -4.20 15.47
C SER A 19 11.87 -3.75 16.01
N ILE A 20 11.32 -4.43 17.01
CA ILE A 20 10.04 -4.06 17.62
C ILE A 20 10.23 -2.85 18.54
N VAL A 21 11.29 -2.83 19.37
CA VAL A 21 11.59 -1.69 20.26
C VAL A 21 11.92 -0.44 19.44
N ASP A 22 12.73 -0.58 18.40
CA ASP A 22 13.08 0.52 17.50
C ASP A 22 11.83 1.06 16.77
N ALA A 23 10.90 0.19 16.36
CA ALA A 23 9.63 0.59 15.74
C ALA A 23 8.68 1.30 16.73
N LEU A 24 8.67 0.90 18.01
CA LEU A 24 7.89 1.56 19.05
C LEU A 24 8.41 2.97 19.35
N ASP A 25 9.74 3.15 19.43
CA ASP A 25 10.38 4.45 19.60
C ASP A 25 10.09 5.40 18.43
N VAL A 26 10.08 4.88 17.20
CA VAL A 26 9.70 5.65 16.00
C VAL A 26 8.22 6.05 16.06
N MET A 27 7.32 5.14 16.45
CA MET A 27 5.89 5.46 16.59
C MET A 27 5.62 6.49 17.68
N GLU A 28 6.27 6.41 18.84
CA GLU A 28 6.11 7.41 19.90
C GLU A 28 6.56 8.81 19.47
N LYS A 29 7.65 8.90 18.70
CA LYS A 29 8.10 10.17 18.09
C LYS A 29 7.05 10.72 17.11
N TYR A 30 6.53 9.89 16.22
CA TYR A 30 5.46 10.27 15.29
C TYR A 30 4.21 10.77 16.03
N LEU A 31 3.77 10.07 17.07
CA LEU A 31 2.60 10.48 17.87
C LEU A 31 2.83 11.80 18.60
N LYS A 32 4.07 12.08 19.03
CA LYS A 32 4.45 13.33 19.68
C LYS A 32 4.47 14.50 18.70
N GLU A 33 5.01 14.29 17.49
CA GLU A 33 4.97 15.27 16.40
C GLU A 33 3.53 15.59 15.98
N GLN A 34 2.66 14.59 15.84
CA GLN A 34 1.24 14.81 15.55
C GLN A 34 0.53 15.62 16.65
N LYS A 35 0.88 15.42 17.93
CA LYS A 35 0.36 16.22 19.05
C LYS A 35 0.85 17.67 19.01
N GLU A 36 2.10 17.91 18.65
CA GLU A 36 2.66 19.25 18.46
C GLU A 36 2.03 19.96 17.24
N LEU A 37 1.77 19.24 16.13
CA LEU A 37 0.99 19.77 15.00
C LEU A 37 -0.48 20.03 15.36
N SER A 38 -1.03 19.32 16.35
CA SER A 38 -2.41 19.51 16.83
C SER A 38 -2.58 20.63 17.85
N LYS A 39 -1.48 21.24 18.34
CA LYS A 39 -1.54 22.48 19.12
C LYS A 39 -2.06 23.58 18.21
N LYS A 40 -3.39 23.75 18.18
CA LYS A 40 -4.05 24.81 17.44
C LYS A 40 -3.45 26.14 17.89
N PRO A 41 -2.94 26.97 16.96
CA PRO A 41 -2.52 28.31 17.31
C PRO A 41 -3.73 29.03 17.94
N GLU A 42 -3.46 29.80 19.00
CA GLU A 42 -4.45 30.65 19.65
C GLU A 42 -5.26 31.38 18.57
N GLU A 43 -6.58 31.14 18.56
CA GLU A 43 -7.52 31.91 17.75
C GLU A 43 -7.31 33.39 18.09
N ASN A 44 -7.10 34.22 17.07
CA ASN A 44 -7.70 35.56 16.89
C ASN A 44 -6.96 36.38 15.83
N ASN A 45 -6.88 35.85 14.61
CA ASN A 45 -6.77 36.72 13.44
C ASN A 45 -7.44 36.03 12.25
N LEU A 46 -8.72 36.36 12.01
CA LEU A 46 -9.55 35.81 10.93
C LEU A 46 -8.82 35.84 9.59
N ASP A 47 -8.04 36.89 9.36
CA ASP A 47 -7.25 37.10 8.15
C ASP A 47 -6.24 35.96 7.90
N LYS A 48 -5.60 35.43 8.95
CA LYS A 48 -4.62 34.33 8.81
C LYS A 48 -5.28 33.01 8.41
N VAL A 49 -6.48 32.75 8.94
CA VAL A 49 -7.23 31.53 8.61
C VAL A 49 -7.74 31.58 7.18
N ILE A 50 -8.19 32.76 6.72
CA ILE A 50 -8.62 32.99 5.34
C ILE A 50 -7.43 32.79 4.40
N THR A 51 -6.28 33.41 4.67
CA THR A 51 -5.09 33.27 3.81
C THR A 51 -4.58 31.83 3.76
N ASP A 52 -4.63 31.09 4.87
CA ASP A 52 -4.20 29.68 4.91
C ASP A 52 -5.15 28.78 4.14
N ALA A 53 -6.46 29.05 4.19
CA ALA A 53 -7.47 28.31 3.44
C ALA A 53 -7.32 28.56 1.94
N GLU A 54 -7.13 29.81 1.53
CA GLU A 54 -6.90 30.20 0.13
C GLU A 54 -5.61 29.58 -0.42
N ALA A 55 -4.52 29.60 0.34
CA ALA A 55 -3.26 28.99 -0.06
C ALA A 55 -3.38 27.46 -0.24
N LYS A 56 -4.14 26.78 0.62
CA LYS A 56 -4.41 25.34 0.49
C LYS A 56 -5.30 25.03 -0.71
N LEU A 57 -6.29 25.87 -0.99
CA LEU A 57 -7.16 25.72 -2.16
C LEU A 57 -6.36 25.90 -3.46
N ASP A 58 -5.53 26.93 -3.57
CA ASP A 58 -4.67 27.17 -4.74
C ASP A 58 -3.64 26.05 -4.93
N ALA A 59 -3.02 25.58 -3.85
CA ALA A 59 -2.12 24.42 -3.91
C ALA A 59 -2.85 23.15 -4.38
N PHE A 60 -4.09 22.94 -3.93
CA PHE A 60 -4.90 21.80 -4.34
C PHE A 60 -5.34 21.88 -5.81
N GLU A 61 -5.81 23.04 -6.28
CA GLU A 61 -6.21 23.24 -7.69
C GLU A 61 -5.04 23.01 -8.65
N LYS A 62 -3.83 23.47 -8.28
CA LYS A 62 -2.62 23.22 -9.07
C LYS A 62 -2.29 21.72 -9.16
N LEU A 63 -2.36 21.00 -8.05
CA LEU A 63 -2.13 19.55 -8.02
C LEU A 63 -3.21 18.79 -8.80
N TYR A 64 -4.45 19.22 -8.70
CA TYR A 64 -5.58 18.63 -9.40
C TYR A 64 -5.42 18.79 -10.93
N THR A 65 -5.11 20.01 -11.37
CA THR A 65 -4.90 20.33 -12.79
C THR A 65 -3.72 19.56 -13.37
N ARG A 66 -2.58 19.55 -12.65
CA ARG A 66 -1.40 18.77 -13.06
C ARG A 66 -1.73 17.28 -13.21
N ARG A 67 -2.45 16.69 -12.24
CA ARG A 67 -2.83 15.28 -12.28
C ARG A 67 -3.80 14.98 -13.43
N GLU A 68 -4.72 15.90 -13.73
CA GLU A 68 -5.60 15.81 -14.90
C GLU A 68 -4.82 15.88 -16.22
N GLU A 69 -3.84 16.78 -16.33
CA GLU A 69 -2.98 16.90 -17.52
C GLU A 69 -2.12 15.65 -17.72
N GLU A 70 -1.50 15.13 -16.66
CA GLU A 70 -0.76 13.86 -16.67
C GLU A 70 -1.66 12.71 -17.13
N ARG A 71 -2.91 12.67 -16.67
CA ARG A 71 -3.91 11.68 -17.10
C ARG A 71 -4.29 11.85 -18.57
N ARG A 72 -4.50 13.08 -19.05
CA ARG A 72 -4.82 13.36 -20.46
C ARG A 72 -3.67 12.97 -21.38
N VAL A 73 -2.41 13.20 -20.96
CA VAL A 73 -1.23 12.77 -21.70
C VAL A 73 -1.18 11.23 -21.78
N PHE A 74 -1.45 10.54 -20.67
CA PHE A 74 -1.57 9.07 -20.65
C PHE A 74 -2.67 8.55 -21.59
N ASP A 75 -3.87 9.13 -21.54
CA ASP A 75 -5.00 8.75 -22.38
C ASP A 75 -4.78 9.06 -23.87
N SER A 76 -4.00 10.10 -24.19
CA SER A 76 -3.69 10.49 -25.58
C SER A 76 -2.69 9.59 -26.29
N ASN A 77 -1.90 8.80 -25.54
CA ASN A 77 -0.97 7.83 -26.10
C ASN A 77 -1.01 6.51 -25.31
N PRO A 78 -2.11 5.75 -25.43
CA PRO A 78 -2.29 4.53 -24.65
C PRO A 78 -1.19 3.51 -24.98
N GLU A 79 -0.73 3.43 -26.24
CA GLU A 79 0.33 2.49 -26.62
C GLU A 79 1.69 2.78 -25.95
N ALA A 80 2.03 4.05 -25.72
CA ALA A 80 3.24 4.40 -24.98
C ALA A 80 3.07 4.19 -23.47
N GLY A 81 1.89 4.49 -22.93
CA GLY A 81 1.53 4.22 -21.53
C GLY A 81 1.63 2.75 -21.19
N PHE A 82 0.94 1.89 -21.95
CA PHE A 82 0.98 0.44 -21.76
C PHE A 82 2.41 -0.11 -21.84
N LYS A 83 3.21 0.28 -22.83
CA LYS A 83 4.61 -0.17 -22.96
C LYS A 83 5.47 0.24 -21.77
N ALA A 84 5.28 1.47 -21.26
CA ALA A 84 5.99 1.95 -20.08
C ALA A 84 5.57 1.20 -18.81
N ASP A 85 4.26 0.97 -18.63
CA ASP A 85 3.72 0.26 -17.47
C ASP A 85 4.21 -1.20 -17.42
N PHE A 86 4.18 -1.90 -18.55
CA PHE A 86 4.74 -3.27 -18.64
C PHE A 86 6.26 -3.32 -18.45
N ALA A 87 6.99 -2.24 -18.73
CA ALA A 87 8.43 -2.17 -18.44
C ALA A 87 8.69 -2.03 -16.93
N VAL A 88 7.86 -1.26 -16.22
CA VAL A 88 7.94 -1.15 -14.75
C VAL A 88 7.61 -2.49 -14.09
N VAL A 89 6.53 -3.16 -14.51
CA VAL A 89 6.15 -4.47 -13.97
C VAL A 89 7.28 -5.48 -14.12
N ARG A 90 7.92 -5.59 -15.29
CA ARG A 90 9.05 -6.52 -15.49
C ARG A 90 10.25 -6.21 -14.60
N LYS A 91 10.54 -4.93 -14.33
CA LYS A 91 11.59 -4.54 -13.37
C LYS A 91 11.24 -5.02 -11.96
N VAL A 92 10.00 -4.78 -11.52
CA VAL A 92 9.50 -5.22 -10.20
C VAL A 92 9.56 -6.75 -10.07
N ILE A 93 9.19 -7.50 -11.12
CA ILE A 93 9.27 -8.97 -11.12
C ILE A 93 10.72 -9.45 -10.91
N ASN A 94 11.68 -8.81 -11.56
CA ASN A 94 13.09 -9.18 -11.45
C ASN A 94 13.66 -8.88 -10.06
N GLU A 95 13.35 -7.71 -9.51
CA GLU A 95 13.89 -7.21 -8.25
C GLU A 95 13.23 -7.84 -7.01
N ALA A 96 11.94 -8.20 -7.06
CA ALA A 96 11.21 -8.71 -5.91
C ALA A 96 11.53 -10.19 -5.60
N ASP A 97 11.50 -10.56 -4.32
CA ASP A 97 11.54 -11.96 -3.87
C ASP A 97 10.15 -12.62 -3.86
N VAL A 98 9.12 -11.83 -3.54
CA VAL A 98 7.72 -12.25 -3.43
C VAL A 98 6.84 -11.17 -4.06
N ILE A 99 5.85 -11.59 -4.85
CA ILE A 99 4.89 -10.71 -5.52
C ILE A 99 3.51 -10.97 -4.95
N ILE A 100 2.80 -9.89 -4.65
CA ILE A 100 1.43 -9.93 -4.13
C ILE A 100 0.49 -9.34 -5.17
N GLU A 101 -0.42 -10.14 -5.69
CA GLU A 101 -1.50 -9.68 -6.55
C GLU A 101 -2.74 -9.42 -5.68
N VAL A 102 -3.22 -8.17 -5.68
CA VAL A 102 -4.37 -7.77 -4.88
C VAL A 102 -5.64 -7.88 -5.72
N LEU A 103 -6.56 -8.74 -5.29
CA LEU A 103 -7.83 -9.01 -5.95
C LEU A 103 -8.99 -8.39 -5.17
N ASP A 104 -9.99 -7.84 -5.85
CA ASP A 104 -11.26 -7.41 -5.20
C ASP A 104 -12.11 -8.66 -4.91
N ALA A 105 -12.54 -8.85 -3.66
CA ALA A 105 -13.35 -9.99 -3.24
C ALA A 105 -14.69 -10.11 -3.95
N ARG A 106 -15.21 -9.00 -4.50
CA ARG A 106 -16.50 -8.96 -5.21
C ARG A 106 -16.42 -9.51 -6.64
N ASP A 107 -15.25 -9.37 -7.26
CA ASP A 107 -14.94 -9.94 -8.58
C ASP A 107 -13.45 -10.29 -8.67
N PRO A 108 -13.05 -11.46 -8.15
CA PRO A 108 -11.66 -11.90 -8.15
C PRO A 108 -11.19 -12.41 -9.50
N LEU A 109 -12.09 -12.74 -10.44
CA LEU A 109 -11.74 -13.23 -11.77
C LEU A 109 -11.51 -12.07 -12.74
N GLY A 110 -12.31 -11.00 -12.66
CA GLY A 110 -12.18 -9.82 -13.51
C GLY A 110 -10.93 -8.98 -13.24
N ASN A 111 -10.35 -9.09 -12.05
CA ASN A 111 -9.16 -8.34 -11.64
C ASN A 111 -7.84 -9.13 -11.76
N ARG A 112 -7.89 -10.37 -12.24
CA ARG A 112 -6.69 -11.19 -12.46
C ARG A 112 -6.01 -10.88 -13.78
N CYS A 113 -4.69 -11.01 -13.82
CA CYS A 113 -3.91 -10.90 -15.06
C CYS A 113 -3.07 -12.16 -15.33
N PRO A 114 -3.61 -13.18 -16.03
CA PRO A 114 -2.91 -14.45 -16.26
C PRO A 114 -1.58 -14.33 -17.00
N THR A 115 -1.42 -13.30 -17.83
CA THR A 115 -0.16 -13.04 -18.55
C THR A 115 0.96 -12.69 -17.57
N ILE A 116 0.68 -11.79 -16.62
CA ILE A 116 1.65 -11.39 -15.60
C ILE A 116 1.90 -12.54 -14.63
N GLU A 117 0.86 -13.28 -14.23
CA GLU A 117 1.01 -14.46 -13.37
C GLU A 117 1.99 -15.49 -13.97
N LYS A 118 1.89 -15.74 -15.29
CA LYS A 118 2.85 -16.61 -16.01
C LYS A 118 4.26 -16.02 -15.99
N ASP A 119 4.43 -14.75 -16.31
CA ASP A 119 5.74 -14.09 -16.29
C ASP A 119 6.41 -14.20 -14.90
N VAL A 120 5.63 -14.11 -13.82
CA VAL A 120 6.10 -14.26 -12.43
C VAL A 120 6.53 -15.69 -12.12
N LEU A 121 5.73 -16.67 -12.58
CA LEU A 121 6.02 -18.10 -12.41
C LEU A 121 7.24 -18.52 -13.22
N ASP A 122 7.37 -18.04 -14.45
CA ASP A 122 8.50 -18.29 -15.35
C ASP A 122 9.78 -17.65 -14.79
N ALA A 123 9.66 -16.50 -14.11
CA ALA A 123 10.76 -15.89 -13.34
C ALA A 123 11.10 -16.64 -12.03
N GLY A 124 10.37 -17.72 -11.70
CA GLY A 124 10.61 -18.54 -10.50
C GLY A 124 10.29 -17.84 -9.18
N LYS A 125 9.49 -16.78 -9.21
CA LYS A 125 9.15 -15.97 -8.04
C LYS A 125 7.91 -16.52 -7.34
N ARG A 126 7.78 -16.23 -6.04
CA ARG A 126 6.58 -16.62 -5.28
C ARG A 126 5.46 -15.62 -5.53
N LEU A 127 4.34 -16.09 -6.04
CA LEU A 127 3.11 -15.31 -6.22
C LEU A 127 2.13 -15.58 -5.06
N VAL A 128 1.64 -14.52 -4.44
CA VAL A 128 0.62 -14.56 -3.37
C VAL A 128 -0.59 -13.75 -3.82
N LEU A 129 -1.78 -14.32 -3.66
CA LEU A 129 -3.02 -13.64 -4.01
C LEU A 129 -3.66 -13.09 -2.74
N LEU A 130 -3.87 -11.79 -2.70
CA LEU A 130 -4.49 -11.09 -1.58
C LEU A 130 -5.90 -10.65 -1.94
N LEU A 131 -6.89 -11.30 -1.36
CA LEU A 131 -8.28 -10.90 -1.52
C LEU A 131 -8.58 -9.68 -0.62
N ASN A 132 -8.83 -8.54 -1.25
CA ASN A 132 -9.08 -7.24 -0.64
C ASN A 132 -10.56 -6.83 -0.81
N LYS A 133 -11.01 -5.85 -0.02
CA LYS A 133 -12.40 -5.36 0.01
C LYS A 133 -13.43 -6.42 0.41
N ILE A 134 -13.01 -7.36 1.27
CA ILE A 134 -13.96 -8.18 2.01
C ILE A 134 -14.86 -7.25 2.84
N GLY A 135 -16.16 -7.22 2.54
CA GLY A 135 -17.12 -6.43 3.29
C GLY A 135 -17.36 -7.04 4.68
N LYS A 136 -17.77 -6.23 5.65
CA LYS A 136 -18.20 -6.72 6.99
C LYS A 136 -19.22 -7.85 6.88
N PHE A 137 -20.13 -7.77 5.91
CA PHE A 137 -21.20 -8.74 5.67
C PHE A 137 -20.69 -10.16 5.37
N TRP A 138 -19.61 -10.29 4.59
CA TRP A 138 -19.04 -11.58 4.21
C TRP A 138 -18.34 -12.32 5.35
N ILE A 139 -17.80 -11.57 6.33
CA ILE A 139 -17.16 -12.16 7.52
C ILE A 139 -18.22 -12.67 8.50
N VAL A 140 -19.44 -12.13 8.51
CA VAL A 140 -20.49 -12.62 9.44
C VAL A 140 -21.23 -13.85 8.90
N GLU A 141 -21.39 -14.00 7.58
CA GLU A 141 -22.14 -15.13 7.00
C GLU A 141 -21.33 -16.43 6.86
N ASN A 142 -20.00 -16.38 6.83
CA ASN A 142 -19.15 -17.59 6.65
C ASN A 142 -18.36 -18.03 7.89
N TYR A 143 -18.43 -17.32 9.01
CA TYR A 143 -17.81 -17.75 10.28
C TYR A 143 -18.83 -18.27 11.32
N PHE A 144 -20.12 -18.35 10.98
CA PHE A 144 -21.18 -18.81 11.91
C PHE A 144 -21.86 -20.14 11.49
N LEU A 145 -21.43 -20.79 10.39
CA LEU A 145 -22.05 -22.03 9.90
C LEU A 145 -21.15 -23.28 9.95
N GLU A 146 -20.18 -23.35 10.86
CA GLU A 146 -19.58 -24.64 11.28
C GLU A 146 -19.43 -24.74 12.81
N THR A 147 -20.55 -24.59 13.53
CA THR A 147 -20.63 -25.13 14.91
C THR A 147 -21.97 -25.80 15.19
N LEU A 148 -22.55 -26.46 14.18
CA LEU A 148 -23.64 -27.41 14.41
C LEU A 148 -23.75 -28.41 13.25
N PHE A 149 -22.93 -29.44 13.26
CA PHE A 149 -23.38 -30.83 13.21
C PHE A 149 -22.25 -31.71 13.72
N LEU A 150 -22.64 -32.72 14.50
CA LEU A 150 -21.80 -33.73 15.17
C LEU A 150 -20.76 -34.38 14.26
#